data_AF-A0A426Y2R4-F1
#
_entry.id   AF-A0A426Y2R4-F1
#
_cell.length_a   1.000
_cell.length_b   1.000
_cell.length_c   1.000
_cell.angle_alpha   90.00
_cell.angle_beta   90.00
_cell.angle_gamma   90.00
#
_symmetry.space_group_name_H-M   'P 1'
#
loop_
_entity.id
_entity.type
_entity.pdbx_description
1 polymer ?
#
loop_
_entity_poly.entity_id
_entity_poly.type
_entity_poly.pdbx_seq_one_letter_code
_entity_poly.pdbx_strand_id
1 'polypeptide(L)'
;MNLLCAGVLASSMRVITKAIYPQDAHGLRKSANLYFAVGIGMMVISIVCYNMADRLPVVRHYRDVKLQAAEEERNERGPTRSGGGYGLLWRITGRIKWIGLGIFLIYAVTLSIFPGYITEDVHSEVLKDWYPITLIAGYNVFDLVGKSLTAVYLVENANVAVCCCVARLLFYPLFVGCLRGPKFFRTEVPVTVLTCLLGLSNGYLTSVLMIMAPKSVPIQHSETAGIVSVLFLALGLSFGSIVSWVWVV
;
A
#
# COMPACT_ATOMS: atom_id res chain seq x y z
N MET A 1 10.19 3.23 -1.05
CA MET A 1 10.22 2.72 -2.44
C MET A 1 10.49 1.22 -2.53
N ASN A 2 11.39 0.63 -1.71
CA ASN A 2 11.82 -0.77 -1.87
C ASN A 2 10.79 -1.87 -1.49
N LEU A 3 9.86 -1.62 -0.57
CA LEU A 3 8.78 -2.59 -0.27
C LEU A 3 7.75 -2.73 -1.41
N LEU A 4 7.73 -1.77 -2.33
CA LEU A 4 6.62 -1.55 -3.28
C LEU A 4 6.84 -2.29 -4.59
N CYS A 5 8.09 -2.39 -5.05
CA CYS A 5 8.42 -3.22 -6.19
C CYS A 5 8.23 -4.72 -5.89
N ALA A 6 8.44 -5.14 -4.64
CA ALA A 6 8.38 -6.56 -4.25
C ALA A 6 7.00 -7.19 -4.49
N GLY A 7 5.90 -6.49 -4.22
CA GLY A 7 4.53 -7.01 -4.44
C GLY A 7 4.13 -7.12 -5.91
N VAL A 8 4.64 -6.21 -6.75
CA VAL A 8 4.38 -6.17 -8.19
C VAL A 8 5.17 -7.25 -8.88
N LEU A 9 6.45 -7.36 -8.55
CA LEU A 9 7.32 -8.45 -9.00
C LEU A 9 6.78 -9.79 -8.56
N ALA A 10 6.29 -9.90 -7.32
CA ALA A 10 5.68 -11.12 -6.85
C ALA A 10 4.47 -11.55 -7.71
N SER A 11 3.62 -10.60 -8.09
CA SER A 11 2.40 -10.91 -8.86
C SER A 11 2.60 -11.04 -10.35
N SER A 12 3.42 -10.19 -10.97
CA SER A 12 3.81 -10.33 -12.38
C SER A 12 4.51 -11.66 -12.60
N MET A 13 5.33 -12.09 -11.65
CA MET A 13 6.03 -13.35 -11.73
C MET A 13 5.13 -14.55 -11.48
N ARG A 14 4.08 -14.44 -10.66
CA ARG A 14 3.03 -15.47 -10.56
C ARG A 14 2.25 -15.64 -11.86
N VAL A 15 1.96 -14.55 -12.57
CA VAL A 15 1.29 -14.61 -13.88
C VAL A 15 2.20 -15.22 -14.94
N ILE A 16 3.46 -14.79 -15.00
CA ILE A 16 4.45 -15.29 -15.95
C ILE A 16 4.74 -16.77 -15.67
N THR A 17 4.88 -17.16 -14.40
CA THR A 17 5.03 -18.55 -13.95
C THR A 17 3.90 -19.43 -14.45
N LYS A 18 2.65 -18.97 -14.25
CA LYS A 18 1.50 -19.75 -14.66
C LYS A 18 1.41 -19.81 -16.18
N ALA A 19 1.59 -18.68 -16.88
CA ALA A 19 1.47 -18.55 -18.33
C ALA A 19 2.53 -19.33 -19.13
N ILE A 20 3.72 -19.53 -18.56
CA ILE A 20 4.85 -20.17 -19.25
C ILE A 20 5.02 -21.65 -18.87
N TYR A 21 4.60 -22.06 -17.67
CA TYR A 21 4.84 -23.43 -17.19
C TYR A 21 3.55 -24.24 -16.99
N PRO A 22 3.45 -25.46 -17.57
CA PRO A 22 2.39 -26.39 -17.19
C PRO A 22 2.52 -26.75 -15.70
N GLN A 23 1.38 -27.04 -15.04
CA GLN A 23 1.25 -27.37 -13.60
C GLN A 23 1.86 -28.73 -13.23
N ASP A 24 3.02 -29.08 -13.79
CA ASP A 24 3.82 -30.24 -13.42
C ASP A 24 4.92 -29.83 -12.42
N ALA A 25 5.33 -30.76 -11.55
CA ALA A 25 6.33 -30.53 -10.50
C ALA A 25 7.64 -29.91 -11.01
N HIS A 26 7.99 -30.16 -12.28
CA HIS A 26 9.15 -29.59 -12.96
C HIS A 26 8.94 -28.12 -13.41
N GLY A 27 7.73 -27.76 -13.83
CA GLY A 27 7.36 -26.38 -14.21
C GLY A 27 7.27 -25.44 -13.01
N LEU A 28 6.77 -25.96 -11.88
CA LEU A 28 6.70 -25.22 -10.61
C LEU A 28 8.10 -24.87 -10.06
N ARG A 29 9.07 -25.79 -10.20
CA ARG A 29 10.48 -25.57 -9.78
C ARG A 29 11.20 -24.51 -10.63
N LYS A 30 11.04 -24.55 -11.95
CA LYS A 30 11.62 -23.54 -12.85
C LYS A 30 11.01 -22.16 -12.60
N SER A 31 9.73 -22.12 -12.32
CA SER A 31 9.01 -20.91 -11.95
C SER A 31 9.49 -20.32 -10.62
N ALA A 32 9.67 -21.16 -9.60
CA ALA A 32 10.25 -20.74 -8.32
C ALA A 32 11.69 -20.22 -8.47
N ASN A 33 12.52 -20.87 -9.30
CA ASN A 33 13.88 -20.38 -9.58
C ASN A 33 13.88 -19.02 -10.30
N LEU A 34 12.97 -18.81 -11.26
CA LEU A 34 12.77 -17.50 -11.89
C LEU A 34 12.33 -16.47 -10.84
N TYR A 35 11.49 -16.90 -9.89
CA TYR A 35 11.00 -16.10 -8.78
C TYR A 35 12.13 -15.55 -7.91
N PHE A 36 13.03 -16.43 -7.51
CA PHE A 36 14.20 -16.06 -6.73
C PHE A 36 15.20 -15.24 -7.53
N ALA A 37 15.43 -15.54 -8.82
CA ALA A 37 16.39 -14.81 -9.65
C ALA A 37 16.00 -13.34 -9.85
N VAL A 38 14.74 -13.07 -10.16
CA VAL A 38 14.20 -11.71 -10.31
C VAL A 38 14.15 -10.98 -8.96
N GLY A 39 13.79 -11.70 -7.89
CA GLY A 39 13.83 -11.17 -6.52
C GLY A 39 15.24 -10.72 -6.10
N ILE A 40 16.25 -11.54 -6.40
CA ILE A 40 17.67 -11.23 -6.12
C ILE A 40 18.12 -10.02 -6.96
N GLY A 41 17.81 -9.98 -8.25
CA GLY A 41 18.16 -8.84 -9.11
C GLY A 41 17.58 -7.52 -8.59
N MET A 42 16.33 -7.55 -8.13
CA MET A 42 15.67 -6.38 -7.55
C MET A 42 16.17 -5.99 -6.16
N MET A 43 16.60 -6.96 -5.35
CA MET A 43 17.34 -6.67 -4.13
C MET A 43 18.67 -5.98 -4.41
N VAL A 44 19.45 -6.48 -5.38
CA VAL A 44 20.73 -5.87 -5.76
C VAL A 44 20.54 -4.44 -6.26
N ILE A 45 19.55 -4.20 -7.14
CA ILE A 45 19.20 -2.86 -7.61
C ILE A 45 18.78 -1.96 -6.43
N SER A 46 17.97 -2.47 -5.49
CA SER A 46 17.56 -1.73 -4.30
C SER A 46 18.73 -1.36 -3.40
N ILE A 47 19.72 -2.25 -3.25
CA ILE A 47 20.95 -2.01 -2.49
C ILE A 47 21.80 -0.94 -3.17
N VAL A 48 21.96 -1.01 -4.51
CA VAL A 48 22.72 -0.03 -5.28
C VAL A 48 22.05 1.35 -5.20
N CYS A 49 20.72 1.42 -5.40
CA CYS A 49 19.97 2.67 -5.26
C CYS A 49 20.04 3.25 -3.84
N TYR A 50 19.99 2.41 -2.79
CA TYR A 50 20.14 2.86 -1.40
C TYR A 50 21.53 3.46 -1.15
N ASN A 51 22.59 2.76 -1.57
CA ASN A 51 23.96 3.27 -1.42
C ASN A 51 24.20 4.55 -2.22
N MET A 52 23.57 4.68 -3.40
CA MET A 52 23.65 5.88 -4.22
C MET A 52 22.84 7.04 -3.64
N ALA A 53 21.71 6.75 -2.96
CA ALA A 53 20.90 7.74 -2.25
C ALA A 53 21.67 8.44 -1.12
N ASP A 54 22.49 7.72 -0.35
CA ASP A 54 23.35 8.29 0.69
C ASP A 54 24.45 9.23 0.15
N ARG A 55 24.75 9.14 -1.14
CA ARG A 55 25.71 10.02 -1.82
C ARG A 55 25.07 11.27 -2.41
N LEU A 56 23.74 11.34 -2.50
CA LEU A 56 23.06 12.51 -3.03
C LEU A 56 23.19 13.70 -2.06
N PRO A 57 23.60 14.89 -2.55
CA PRO A 57 23.80 16.07 -1.72
C PRO A 57 22.52 16.52 -1.01
N VAL A 58 21.36 16.26 -1.61
CA VAL A 58 20.06 16.57 -1.00
C VAL A 58 19.82 15.76 0.28
N VAL A 59 20.21 14.48 0.31
CA VAL A 59 20.01 13.61 1.48
C VAL A 59 20.92 14.03 2.63
N ARG A 60 22.18 14.38 2.31
CA ARG A 60 23.12 14.94 3.29
C ARG A 60 22.61 16.25 3.88
N HIS A 61 22.14 17.18 3.05
CA HIS A 61 21.59 18.45 3.52
C HIS A 61 20.42 18.26 4.49
N TYR A 62 19.43 17.43 4.15
CA TYR A 62 18.31 17.14 5.06
C TYR A 62 18.74 16.43 6.35
N ARG A 63 19.75 15.55 6.28
CA ARG A 63 20.30 14.87 7.45
C ARG A 63 20.99 15.84 8.39
N ASP A 64 21.79 16.75 7.86
CA ASP A 64 22.50 17.77 8.64
C ASP A 64 21.51 18.74 9.30
N VAL A 65 20.49 19.20 8.56
CA VAL A 65 19.40 20.03 9.11
C VAL A 65 18.64 19.29 10.23
N LYS A 66 18.35 17.98 10.07
CA LYS A 66 17.67 17.18 11.10
C LYS A 66 18.53 17.03 12.36
N LEU A 67 19.85 16.86 12.21
CA LEU A 67 20.81 16.78 13.32
C LEU A 67 20.93 18.11 14.08
N GLN A 68 21.10 19.22 13.35
CA GLN A 68 21.16 20.56 13.95
C GLN A 68 19.90 20.89 14.73
N ALA A 69 18.72 20.66 14.13
CA ALA A 69 17.44 20.88 14.79
C ALA A 69 17.25 19.99 16.04
N ALA A 70 17.73 18.75 16.03
CA ALA A 70 17.65 17.87 17.20
C ALA A 70 18.62 18.29 18.32
N GLU A 71 19.78 18.84 17.96
CA GLU A 71 20.77 19.33 18.91
C GLU A 71 20.34 20.64 19.56
N GLU A 72 19.72 21.57 18.82
CA GLU A 72 19.09 22.78 19.34
C GLU A 72 17.99 22.45 20.35
N GLU A 73 17.04 21.54 20.04
CA GLU A 73 16.01 21.12 21.00
C GLU A 73 16.60 20.47 22.26
N ARG A 74 17.67 19.68 22.10
CA ARG A 74 18.37 19.06 23.24
C ARG A 74 19.04 20.11 24.12
N ASN A 75 19.57 21.17 23.53
CA ASN A 75 20.20 22.28 24.25
C ASN A 75 19.16 23.16 24.96
N GLU A 76 17.99 23.37 24.35
CA GLU A 76 16.87 24.12 24.94
C GLU A 76 16.13 23.36 26.04
N ARG A 77 16.00 22.02 25.93
CA ARG A 77 15.16 21.24 26.86
C ARG A 77 15.84 20.89 28.19
N GLY A 78 17.17 21.01 28.31
CA GLY A 78 17.92 20.66 29.52
C GLY A 78 17.74 19.19 29.98
N PRO A 79 18.53 18.71 30.96
CA PRO A 79 18.56 17.29 31.33
C PRO A 79 17.36 16.77 32.16
N THR A 80 16.37 17.60 32.54
CA THR A 80 15.45 17.28 33.65
C THR A 80 13.98 17.00 33.31
N ARG A 81 13.59 16.76 32.05
CA ARG A 81 12.16 16.44 31.76
C ARG A 81 11.97 15.28 30.78
N SER A 82 12.37 14.08 31.22
CA SER A 82 12.16 12.79 30.52
C SER A 82 10.68 12.33 30.47
N GLY A 83 9.76 12.98 31.18
CA GLY A 83 8.35 12.54 31.33
C GLY A 83 7.38 12.88 30.19
N GLY A 84 7.83 13.34 29.02
CA GLY A 84 6.97 13.94 27.98
C GLY A 84 6.62 13.08 26.76
N GLY A 85 7.09 11.83 26.67
CA GLY A 85 6.95 11.00 25.46
C GLY A 85 5.49 10.79 25.01
N TYR A 86 4.60 10.50 25.96
CA TYR A 86 3.17 10.26 25.68
C TYR A 86 2.43 11.53 25.25
N GLY A 87 2.76 12.68 25.82
CA GLY A 87 2.16 13.97 25.43
C GLY A 87 2.56 14.40 24.01
N LEU A 88 3.81 14.15 23.64
CA LEU A 88 4.31 14.40 22.29
C LEU A 88 3.64 13.47 21.27
N LEU A 89 3.54 12.17 21.56
CA LEU A 89 2.84 11.21 20.72
C LEU A 89 1.36 11.58 20.55
N TRP A 90 0.66 11.94 21.62
CA TRP A 90 -0.73 12.39 21.54
C TRP A 90 -0.90 13.63 20.66
N ARG A 91 0.02 14.60 20.78
CA ARG A 91 0.00 15.83 19.98
C ARG A 91 0.28 15.55 18.50
N ILE A 92 1.21 14.65 18.20
CA ILE A 92 1.52 14.19 16.84
C ILE A 92 0.33 13.44 16.24
N THR A 93 -0.21 12.45 16.95
CA THR A 93 -1.40 11.69 16.55
C THR A 93 -2.59 12.61 16.29
N GLY A 94 -2.81 13.62 17.14
CA GLY A 94 -3.85 14.63 16.94
C GLY A 94 -3.69 15.47 15.65
N ARG A 95 -2.44 15.72 15.22
CA ARG A 95 -2.13 16.44 13.97
C ARG A 95 -2.33 15.57 12.73
N ILE A 96 -1.94 14.29 12.80
CA ILE A 96 -2.05 13.37 11.66
C ILE A 96 -3.34 12.56 11.64
N LYS A 97 -4.27 12.78 12.59
CA LYS A 97 -5.47 11.95 12.77
C LYS A 97 -6.28 11.72 11.50
N TRP A 98 -6.48 12.75 10.68
CA TRP A 98 -7.26 12.65 9.44
C TRP A 98 -6.51 11.87 8.36
N ILE A 99 -5.20 12.06 8.27
CA ILE A 99 -4.33 11.32 7.36
C ILE A 99 -4.26 9.85 7.79
N GLY A 100 -4.07 9.59 9.08
CA GLY A 100 -4.06 8.25 9.67
C GLY A 100 -5.38 7.52 9.50
N LEU A 101 -6.51 8.21 9.66
CA LEU A 101 -7.84 7.66 9.38
C LEU A 101 -8.02 7.33 7.88
N GLY A 102 -7.51 8.17 6.99
CA GLY A 102 -7.45 7.88 5.55
C GLY A 102 -6.65 6.61 5.25
N ILE A 103 -5.46 6.46 5.84
CA ILE A 103 -4.61 5.26 5.71
C ILE A 103 -5.36 4.03 6.23
N PHE A 104 -5.93 4.12 7.44
CA PHE A 104 -6.72 3.05 8.03
C PHE A 104 -7.86 2.61 7.09
N LEU A 105 -8.64 3.56 6.56
CA LEU A 105 -9.75 3.28 5.65
C LEU A 105 -9.29 2.63 4.34
N ILE A 106 -8.20 3.10 3.74
CA ILE A 106 -7.65 2.50 2.52
C ILE A 106 -7.40 1.01 2.75
N TYR A 107 -6.65 0.66 3.80
CA TYR A 107 -6.24 -0.71 4.06
C TYR A 107 -7.38 -1.59 4.58
N ALA A 108 -8.31 -1.03 5.36
CA ALA A 108 -9.51 -1.72 5.80
C ALA A 108 -10.41 -2.10 4.62
N VAL A 109 -10.70 -1.15 3.72
CA VAL A 109 -11.51 -1.38 2.52
C VAL A 109 -10.82 -2.39 1.61
N THR A 110 -9.53 -2.17 1.30
CA THR A 110 -8.77 -3.04 0.41
C THR A 110 -8.74 -4.48 0.92
N LEU A 111 -8.38 -4.72 2.19
CA LEU A 111 -8.32 -6.09 2.72
C LEU A 111 -9.68 -6.76 2.88
N SER A 112 -10.73 -5.97 3.12
CA SER A 112 -12.08 -6.55 3.21
C SER A 112 -12.63 -7.03 1.86
N ILE A 113 -12.20 -6.41 0.75
CA ILE A 113 -12.64 -6.76 -0.61
C ILE A 113 -11.67 -7.77 -1.25
N PHE A 114 -10.38 -7.72 -0.91
CA PHE A 114 -9.36 -8.59 -1.46
C PHE A 114 -8.46 -9.14 -0.34
N PRO A 115 -8.24 -10.47 -0.21
CA PRO A 115 -8.54 -11.55 -1.16
C PRO A 115 -9.86 -12.31 -0.91
N GLY A 116 -10.46 -12.21 0.28
CA GLY A 116 -11.57 -13.09 0.72
C GLY A 116 -12.81 -13.06 -0.17
N TYR A 117 -13.26 -11.88 -0.59
CA TYR A 117 -14.47 -11.73 -1.39
C TYR A 117 -14.34 -12.21 -2.84
N ILE A 118 -13.15 -12.06 -3.44
CA ILE A 118 -12.90 -12.44 -4.84
C ILE A 118 -12.68 -13.96 -4.98
N THR A 119 -12.11 -14.61 -3.96
CA THR A 119 -11.78 -16.04 -4.02
C THR A 119 -12.97 -16.97 -3.83
N GLU A 120 -14.05 -16.51 -3.20
CA GLU A 120 -15.18 -17.36 -2.81
C GLU A 120 -16.34 -17.30 -3.81
N ASP A 121 -16.68 -16.12 -4.31
CA ASP A 121 -17.91 -15.90 -5.09
C ASP A 121 -17.73 -15.89 -6.62
N VAL A 122 -16.50 -15.74 -7.14
CA VAL A 122 -16.27 -15.64 -8.59
C VAL A 122 -15.73 -16.95 -9.17
N HIS A 123 -16.58 -17.96 -9.16
CA HIS A 123 -16.38 -19.17 -9.97
C HIS A 123 -16.77 -18.85 -11.42
N SER A 124 -15.80 -18.45 -12.24
CA SER A 124 -16.03 -18.37 -13.68
C SER A 124 -15.75 -19.73 -14.35
N GLU A 125 -16.70 -20.20 -15.15
CA GLU A 125 -16.64 -21.48 -15.87
C GLU A 125 -15.50 -21.55 -16.91
N VAL A 126 -14.95 -20.40 -17.33
CA VAL A 126 -13.96 -20.31 -18.43
C VAL A 126 -12.51 -20.28 -17.94
N LEU A 127 -12.21 -19.54 -16.87
CA LEU A 127 -10.83 -19.33 -16.39
C LEU A 127 -10.45 -20.16 -15.13
N LYS A 128 -11.41 -20.77 -14.41
CA LYS A 128 -11.19 -21.60 -13.21
C LYS A 128 -10.09 -21.00 -12.29
N ASP A 129 -8.98 -21.70 -12.07
CA ASP A 129 -7.90 -21.28 -11.16
C ASP A 129 -7.09 -20.06 -11.65
N TRP A 130 -7.24 -19.63 -12.90
CA TRP A 130 -6.49 -18.52 -13.50
C TRP A 130 -7.11 -17.16 -13.25
N TYR A 131 -8.41 -17.15 -12.94
CA TYR A 131 -9.14 -15.91 -12.71
C TYR A 131 -8.64 -15.16 -11.47
N PRO A 132 -8.48 -15.79 -10.28
CA PRO A 132 -7.91 -15.11 -9.12
C PRO A 132 -6.49 -14.61 -9.39
N ILE A 133 -5.67 -15.39 -10.09
CA ILE A 133 -4.27 -15.03 -10.34
C ILE A 133 -4.15 -13.82 -11.26
N THR A 134 -5.04 -13.72 -12.24
CA THR A 134 -5.11 -12.56 -13.15
C THR A 134 -5.60 -11.32 -12.41
N LEU A 135 -6.58 -11.46 -11.52
CA LEU A 135 -7.07 -10.35 -10.68
C LEU A 135 -6.02 -9.85 -9.69
N ILE A 136 -5.31 -10.76 -9.01
CA ILE A 136 -4.21 -10.42 -8.10
C ILE A 136 -3.13 -9.64 -8.85
N ALA A 137 -2.81 -10.06 -10.07
CA ALA A 137 -1.81 -9.40 -10.86
C ALA A 137 -2.26 -8.06 -11.42
N GLY A 138 -3.50 -7.97 -11.90
CA GLY A 138 -4.12 -6.70 -12.27
C GLY A 138 -4.05 -5.72 -11.09
N TYR A 139 -4.52 -6.12 -9.91
CA TYR A 139 -4.45 -5.32 -8.70
C TYR A 139 -3.03 -4.79 -8.43
N ASN A 140 -2.03 -5.66 -8.41
CA ASN A 140 -0.66 -5.27 -8.08
C ASN A 140 0.00 -4.41 -9.16
N VAL A 141 -0.25 -4.68 -10.45
CA VAL A 141 0.26 -3.84 -11.55
C VAL A 141 -0.33 -2.44 -11.45
N PHE A 142 -1.65 -2.32 -11.29
CA PHE A 142 -2.30 -1.02 -11.18
C PHE A 142 -1.94 -0.29 -9.88
N ASP A 143 -1.73 -1.01 -8.77
CA ASP A 143 -1.19 -0.45 -7.52
C ASP A 143 0.21 0.15 -7.75
N LEU A 144 1.07 -0.50 -8.54
CA LEU A 144 2.36 0.10 -8.95
C LEU A 144 2.15 1.38 -9.75
N VAL A 145 1.31 1.32 -10.78
CA VAL A 145 1.04 2.47 -11.65
C VAL A 145 0.55 3.65 -10.82
N GLY A 146 -0.35 3.42 -9.85
CA GLY A 146 -0.84 4.45 -8.95
C GLY A 146 0.27 5.06 -8.10
N LYS A 147 1.17 4.23 -7.57
CA LYS A 147 2.34 4.68 -6.81
C LYS A 147 3.31 5.48 -7.69
N SER A 148 3.58 5.03 -8.91
CA SER A 148 4.42 5.75 -9.88
C SER A 148 3.80 7.09 -10.27
N LEU A 149 2.46 7.15 -10.40
CA LEU A 149 1.75 8.38 -10.75
C LEU A 149 1.92 9.47 -9.68
N THR A 150 2.10 9.11 -8.40
CA THR A 150 2.39 10.09 -7.35
C THR A 150 3.73 10.82 -7.51
N ALA A 151 4.68 10.24 -8.27
CA ALA A 151 5.93 10.91 -8.59
C ALA A 151 5.75 12.03 -9.65
N VAL A 152 4.70 11.93 -10.47
CA VAL A 152 4.37 12.91 -11.52
C VAL A 152 3.34 13.92 -11.02
N TYR A 153 2.32 13.46 -10.30
CA TYR A 153 1.23 14.28 -9.79
C TYR A 153 0.93 13.96 -8.33
N LEU A 154 1.40 14.83 -7.43
CA LEU A 154 1.17 14.73 -6.00
C LEU A 154 0.01 15.65 -5.61
N VAL A 155 -1.09 15.07 -5.10
CA VAL A 155 -2.16 15.87 -4.48
C VAL A 155 -1.64 16.45 -3.16
N GLU A 156 -1.55 17.77 -3.09
CA GLU A 156 -1.07 18.49 -1.90
C GLU A 156 -2.18 18.70 -0.85
N ASN A 157 -3.45 18.59 -1.26
CA ASN A 157 -4.60 18.81 -0.41
C ASN A 157 -4.96 17.56 0.42
N ALA A 158 -4.58 17.56 1.69
CA ALA A 158 -4.89 16.46 2.63
C ALA A 158 -6.40 16.17 2.72
N ASN A 159 -7.25 17.21 2.72
CA ASN A 159 -8.71 17.03 2.77
C ASN A 159 -9.25 16.31 1.53
N VAL A 160 -8.71 16.62 0.34
CA VAL A 160 -9.09 15.95 -0.91
C VAL A 160 -8.64 14.50 -0.88
N ALA A 161 -7.40 14.23 -0.45
CA ALA A 161 -6.90 12.87 -0.32
C ALA A 161 -7.74 12.02 0.65
N VAL A 162 -8.10 12.58 1.81
CA VAL A 162 -8.96 11.91 2.80
C VAL A 162 -10.39 11.72 2.24
N CYS A 163 -10.93 12.71 1.53
CA CYS A 163 -12.22 12.58 0.85
C CYS A 163 -12.20 11.45 -0.17
N CYS A 164 -11.14 11.32 -0.98
CA CYS A 164 -10.94 10.19 -1.88
C CYS A 164 -10.84 8.85 -1.15
N CYS A 165 -10.28 8.82 0.07
CA CYS A 165 -10.27 7.60 0.90
C CYS A 165 -11.67 7.21 1.35
N VAL A 166 -12.49 8.18 1.77
CA VAL A 166 -13.91 7.94 2.12
C VAL A 166 -14.70 7.50 0.88
N ALA A 167 -14.43 8.10 -0.28
CA ALA A 167 -15.04 7.67 -1.55
C ALA A 167 -14.73 6.21 -1.90
N ARG A 168 -13.64 5.61 -1.37
CA ARG A 168 -13.39 4.17 -1.54
C ARG A 168 -14.49 3.30 -0.93
N LEU A 169 -15.27 3.81 0.03
CA LEU A 169 -16.42 3.06 0.54
C LEU A 169 -17.46 2.79 -0.55
N LEU A 170 -17.48 3.58 -1.64
CA LEU A 170 -18.34 3.30 -2.81
C LEU A 170 -17.93 2.01 -3.53
N PHE A 171 -16.70 1.52 -3.39
CA PHE A 171 -16.34 0.22 -3.96
C PHE A 171 -17.20 -0.91 -3.35
N TYR A 172 -17.61 -0.84 -2.09
CA TYR A 172 -18.49 -1.86 -1.49
C TYR A 172 -19.79 -2.09 -2.29
N PRO A 173 -20.68 -1.09 -2.48
CA PRO A 173 -21.90 -1.29 -3.24
C PRO A 173 -21.65 -1.61 -4.72
N LEU A 174 -20.57 -1.11 -5.33
CA LEU A 174 -20.22 -1.47 -6.71
C LEU A 174 -19.85 -2.95 -6.84
N PHE A 175 -19.04 -3.48 -5.90
CA PHE A 175 -18.66 -4.89 -5.86
C PHE A 175 -19.88 -5.78 -5.54
N VAL A 176 -20.73 -5.40 -4.57
CA VAL A 176 -22.01 -6.09 -4.29
C VAL A 176 -22.90 -6.11 -5.52
N GLY A 177 -23.03 -4.99 -6.22
CA GLY A 177 -23.88 -4.84 -7.40
C GLY A 177 -23.41 -5.69 -8.58
N CYS A 178 -22.10 -5.86 -8.77
CA CYS A 178 -21.56 -6.74 -9.81
C CYS A 178 -21.86 -8.22 -9.54
N LEU A 179 -22.06 -8.61 -8.28
CA LEU A 179 -22.26 -10.01 -7.89
C LEU A 179 -23.74 -10.38 -7.67
N ARG A 180 -24.50 -9.52 -7.02
CA ARG A 180 -25.94 -9.73 -6.70
C ARG A 180 -26.88 -9.06 -7.71
N GLY A 181 -26.36 -8.27 -8.64
CA GLY A 181 -27.15 -7.56 -9.65
C GLY A 181 -27.59 -8.41 -10.85
N PRO A 182 -28.23 -7.80 -11.85
CA PRO A 182 -28.69 -8.46 -13.06
C PRO A 182 -27.54 -9.17 -13.80
N LYS A 183 -27.83 -10.30 -14.48
CA LYS A 183 -26.85 -11.16 -15.16
C LYS A 183 -25.85 -10.42 -16.09
N PHE A 184 -26.19 -9.22 -16.56
CA PHE A 184 -25.32 -8.37 -17.37
C PHE A 184 -24.09 -7.83 -16.59
N PHE A 185 -24.24 -7.48 -15.31
CA PHE A 185 -23.14 -7.00 -14.46
C PHE A 185 -22.30 -8.12 -13.84
N ARG A 186 -22.81 -9.36 -13.89
CA ARG A 186 -22.16 -10.56 -13.37
C ARG A 186 -21.20 -11.19 -14.39
N THR A 187 -20.35 -10.35 -14.97
CA THR A 187 -19.33 -10.73 -15.95
C THR A 187 -17.92 -10.54 -15.38
N GLU A 188 -16.93 -11.26 -15.92
CA GLU A 188 -15.53 -11.19 -15.50
C GLU A 188 -14.91 -9.79 -15.69
N VAL A 189 -15.35 -9.09 -16.75
CA VAL A 189 -14.82 -7.79 -17.16
C VAL A 189 -15.05 -6.70 -16.11
N PRO A 190 -16.28 -6.43 -15.62
CA PRO A 190 -16.50 -5.38 -14.61
C PRO A 190 -15.77 -5.65 -13.30
N VAL A 191 -15.72 -6.91 -12.84
CA VAL A 191 -14.98 -7.29 -11.62
C VAL A 191 -13.47 -7.07 -11.81
N THR A 192 -12.92 -7.42 -12.98
CA THR A 192 -11.52 -7.16 -13.32
C THR A 192 -11.20 -5.67 -13.37
N VAL A 193 -12.04 -4.87 -14.03
CA VAL A 193 -11.86 -3.41 -14.11
C VAL A 193 -11.95 -2.78 -12.71
N LEU A 194 -12.93 -3.18 -11.89
CA LEU A 194 -13.06 -2.68 -10.52
C LEU A 194 -11.87 -3.06 -9.65
N THR A 195 -11.33 -4.27 -9.80
CA THR A 195 -10.14 -4.74 -9.07
C THR A 195 -8.89 -3.94 -9.48
N CYS A 196 -8.72 -3.65 -10.76
CA CYS A 196 -7.66 -2.79 -11.27
C CYS A 196 -7.80 -1.35 -10.75
N LEU A 197 -9.01 -0.78 -10.74
CA LEU A 197 -9.29 0.54 -10.18
C LEU A 197 -9.05 0.59 -8.66
N LEU A 198 -9.42 -0.48 -7.94
CA LEU A 198 -9.15 -0.63 -6.51
C LEU A 198 -7.65 -0.62 -6.23
N GLY A 199 -6.86 -1.33 -7.04
CA GLY A 199 -5.40 -1.33 -6.99
C GLY A 199 -4.80 0.05 -7.30
N LEU A 200 -5.20 0.68 -8.41
CA LEU A 200 -4.72 2.00 -8.81
C LEU A 200 -4.93 3.05 -7.71
N SER A 201 -6.16 3.12 -7.21
CA SER A 201 -6.52 4.06 -6.14
C SER A 201 -5.86 3.71 -4.81
N ASN A 202 -5.63 2.43 -4.50
CA ASN A 202 -4.89 2.00 -3.32
C ASN A 202 -3.44 2.51 -3.40
N GLY A 203 -2.80 2.27 -4.54
CA GLY A 203 -1.43 2.67 -4.78
C GLY A 203 -1.23 4.17 -4.70
N TYR A 204 -2.05 4.92 -5.43
CA TYR A 204 -1.98 6.37 -5.49
C TYR A 204 -2.22 7.00 -4.11
N LEU A 205 -3.37 6.73 -3.47
CA LEU A 205 -3.73 7.37 -2.21
C LEU A 205 -2.79 6.99 -1.06
N THR A 206 -2.34 5.73 -1.01
CA THR A 206 -1.37 5.30 0.02
C THR A 206 -0.08 6.10 -0.08
N SER A 207 0.49 6.24 -1.29
CA SER A 207 1.72 7.01 -1.50
C SER A 207 1.53 8.48 -1.13
N VAL A 208 0.42 9.09 -1.55
CA VAL A 208 0.12 10.49 -1.22
C VAL A 208 0.04 10.69 0.31
N LEU A 209 -0.72 9.86 1.02
CA LEU A 209 -0.86 9.99 2.48
C LEU A 209 0.44 9.69 3.24
N MET A 210 1.21 8.69 2.81
CA MET A 210 2.50 8.35 3.41
C MET A 210 3.57 9.43 3.18
N ILE A 211 3.46 10.23 2.12
CA ILE A 211 4.32 11.40 1.91
C ILE A 211 3.83 12.59 2.75
N MET A 212 2.51 12.81 2.85
CA MET A 212 1.94 13.94 3.59
C MET A 212 2.05 13.78 5.11
N ALA A 213 1.97 12.55 5.63
CA ALA A 213 2.03 12.28 7.07
C ALA A 213 3.29 12.84 7.77
N PRO A 214 4.52 12.52 7.34
CA PRO A 214 5.73 13.08 7.95
C PRO A 214 5.93 14.57 7.64
N LYS A 215 5.38 15.09 6.53
CA LYS A 215 5.41 16.52 6.19
C LYS A 215 4.45 17.38 7.02
N SER A 216 3.44 16.77 7.63
CA SER A 216 2.43 17.47 8.45
C SER A 216 2.93 17.80 9.87
N VAL A 217 4.15 17.38 10.21
CA VAL A 217 4.80 17.63 11.50
C VAL A 217 6.20 18.20 11.29
N PRO A 218 6.78 18.87 12.30
CA PRO A 218 8.17 19.34 12.23
C PRO A 218 9.15 18.20 11.93
N ILE A 219 10.25 18.52 11.25
CA ILE A 219 11.25 17.55 10.76
C ILE A 219 11.79 16.66 11.90
N GLN A 220 11.94 17.20 13.10
CA GLN A 220 12.35 16.46 14.32
C GLN A 220 11.37 15.31 14.68
N HIS A 221 10.07 15.49 14.43
CA HIS A 221 9.02 14.52 14.77
C HIS A 221 8.48 13.74 13.56
N SER A 222 9.02 14.00 12.37
CA SER A 222 8.62 13.37 11.11
C SER A 222 8.75 11.83 11.15
N GLU A 223 9.78 11.33 11.81
CA GLU A 223 10.03 9.90 12.00
C GLU A 223 8.94 9.24 12.82
N THR A 224 8.57 9.86 13.95
CA THR A 224 7.48 9.39 14.80
C THR A 224 6.14 9.42 14.07
N ALA A 225 5.85 10.47 13.29
CA ALA A 225 4.65 10.53 12.47
C ALA A 225 4.61 9.42 11.40
N GLY A 226 5.76 9.09 10.80
CA GLY A 226 5.88 7.94 9.91
C GLY A 226 5.56 6.61 10.60
N ILE A 227 6.14 6.38 11.79
CA ILE A 227 5.86 5.18 12.59
C ILE A 227 4.38 5.07 12.94
N VAL A 228 3.76 6.15 13.42
CA VAL A 228 2.33 6.16 13.77
C VAL A 228 1.46 5.91 12.54
N SER A 229 1.84 6.42 11.36
CA SER A 229 1.13 6.15 10.11
C SER A 229 1.18 4.67 9.71
N VAL A 230 2.31 4.00 9.92
CA VAL A 230 2.44 2.55 9.72
C VAL A 230 1.62 1.76 10.75
N LEU A 231 1.49 2.23 11.99
CA LEU A 231 0.60 1.62 12.97
C LEU A 231 -0.87 1.70 12.52
N PHE A 232 -1.32 2.85 12.01
CA PHE A 232 -2.67 2.98 11.45
C PHE A 232 -2.91 2.06 10.24
N LEU A 233 -1.90 1.89 9.39
CA LEU A 233 -1.92 0.90 8.32
C LEU A 233 -2.10 -0.51 8.88
N ALA A 234 -1.30 -0.92 9.87
CA ALA A 234 -1.40 -2.25 10.47
C ALA A 234 -2.77 -2.51 11.11
N LEU A 235 -3.31 -1.52 11.82
CA LEU A 235 -4.66 -1.58 12.39
C LEU A 235 -5.73 -1.71 11.30
N GLY A 236 -5.58 -0.97 10.19
CA GLY A 236 -6.46 -1.08 9.03
C GLY A 236 -6.41 -2.47 8.41
N LEU A 237 -5.24 -3.10 8.33
CA LEU A 237 -5.10 -4.47 7.86
C LEU A 237 -5.83 -5.46 8.80
N SER A 238 -5.59 -5.38 10.10
CA SER A 238 -6.25 -6.24 11.09
C SER A 238 -7.77 -6.10 11.04
N PHE A 239 -8.27 -4.86 10.99
CA PHE A 239 -9.70 -4.59 10.89
C PHE A 239 -10.30 -5.08 9.57
N GLY A 240 -9.64 -4.79 8.44
CA GLY A 240 -10.06 -5.26 7.12
C GLY A 240 -10.14 -6.78 7.04
N SER A 241 -9.22 -7.49 7.68
CA SER A 241 -9.25 -8.95 7.77
C SER A 241 -10.46 -9.46 8.55
N ILE A 242 -10.89 -8.77 9.63
CA ILE A 242 -12.09 -9.15 10.39
C ILE A 242 -13.34 -8.89 9.55
N VAL A 243 -13.42 -7.71 8.92
CA VAL A 243 -14.56 -7.34 8.06
C VAL A 243 -14.65 -8.25 6.83
N SER A 244 -13.53 -8.82 6.35
CA SER A 244 -13.54 -9.80 5.27
C SER A 244 -14.45 -11.00 5.56
N TRP A 245 -14.64 -11.39 6.83
CA TRP A 245 -15.52 -12.51 7.20
C TRP A 245 -17.01 -12.20 6.98
N VAL A 246 -17.40 -10.92 7.00
CA VAL A 246 -18.80 -10.50 6.75
C VAL A 246 -19.25 -10.86 5.34
N TRP A 247 -18.31 -11.04 4.42
CA TRP A 247 -18.61 -11.42 3.04
C TRP A 247 -18.70 -12.93 2.82
N VAL A 248 -18.13 -13.71 3.74
CA VAL A 248 -18.08 -15.19 3.70
C VAL A 248 -19.35 -15.82 4.28
N VAL A 249 -20.12 -15.04 5.06
CA VAL A 249 -21.38 -15.44 5.71
C VAL A 249 -22.58 -15.00 4.89
#